data_AF-A0A416VYJ6-F1
#
_entry.id   AF-A0A416VYJ6-F1
#
_cell.length_a   1.000
_cell.length_b   1.000
_cell.length_c   1.000
_cell.angle_alpha   90.00
_cell.angle_beta   90.00
_cell.angle_gamma   90.00
#
_symmetry.space_group_name_H-M   'P 1'
#
loop_
_entity.id
_entity.type
_entity.pdbx_description
1 polymer ?
#
loop_
_entity_poly.entity_id
_entity_poly.type
_entity_poly.pdbx_seq_one_letter_code
_entity_poly.pdbx_strand_id
1 'polypeptide(L)'
;KAYVELLQSHGIQISMTENGDPKENAVAERVNGILKEEWLNRETIESLEQGRERIAEIIGLYNKRRPHLSNSYLTPEEAHGQSGILKRQWKTYYKNKQDMYKNEEEGVSL
;
A
#
# COMPACT_ATOMS: atom_id res chain seq x y z
N LYS A 1 -12.93 -23.43 9.49
CA LYS A 1 -11.83 -24.39 9.20
C LYS A 1 -11.56 -24.51 7.70
N ALA A 2 -12.58 -24.65 6.86
CA ALA A 2 -12.45 -24.69 5.39
C ALA A 2 -11.57 -23.59 4.74
N TYR A 3 -11.67 -22.33 5.20
CA TYR A 3 -10.84 -21.22 4.66
C TYR A 3 -9.34 -21.41 4.95
N VAL A 4 -8.98 -21.75 6.19
CA VAL A 4 -7.58 -21.95 6.61
C VAL A 4 -6.97 -23.16 5.90
N GLU A 5 -7.73 -24.24 5.82
CA GLU A 5 -7.31 -25.48 5.15
C GLU A 5 -7.05 -25.24 3.65
N LEU A 6 -7.91 -24.46 2.98
CA LEU A 6 -7.74 -24.10 1.57
C LEU A 6 -6.47 -23.27 1.33
N LEU A 7 -6.18 -22.28 2.18
CA LEU A 7 -4.98 -21.46 2.02
C LEU A 7 -3.72 -22.28 2.28
N GLN A 8 -3.74 -23.12 3.33
CA GLN A 8 -2.64 -24.02 3.65
C GLN A 8 -2.38 -25.03 2.52
N SER A 9 -3.43 -25.57 1.89
CA SER A 9 -3.27 -26.52 0.77
C SER A 9 -2.63 -25.88 -0.46
N HIS A 10 -2.73 -24.55 -0.61
CA HIS A 10 -2.10 -23.79 -1.69
C HIS A 10 -0.75 -23.17 -1.28
N GLY A 11 -0.25 -23.47 -0.07
CA GLY A 11 1.00 -22.90 0.45
C GLY A 11 0.94 -21.39 0.68
N ILE A 12 -0.27 -20.83 0.83
CA ILE A 12 -0.46 -19.40 1.07
C ILE A 12 -0.30 -19.13 2.56
N GLN A 13 0.67 -18.28 2.91
CA GLN A 13 0.86 -17.84 4.29
C GLN A 13 -0.34 -17.00 4.73
N ILE A 14 -0.98 -17.44 5.80
CA ILE A 14 -2.13 -16.74 6.36
C ILE A 14 -1.61 -15.61 7.25
N SER A 15 -1.88 -14.37 6.88
CA SER A 15 -1.65 -13.19 7.72
C SER A 15 -2.97 -12.84 8.40
N MET A 16 -3.13 -13.31 9.64
CA MET A 16 -4.21 -12.86 10.52
C MET A 16 -3.66 -11.72 11.38
N THR A 17 -4.42 -10.63 11.54
CA THR A 17 -4.06 -9.54 12.45
C THR A 17 -4.25 -10.02 13.89
N GLU A 18 -3.18 -10.44 14.56
CA GLU A 18 -3.29 -10.98 15.93
C GLU A 18 -3.37 -9.89 17.00
N ASN A 19 -2.90 -8.66 16.70
CA ASN A 19 -2.77 -7.58 17.69
C ASN A 19 -3.55 -6.30 17.37
N GLY A 20 -4.38 -6.30 16.31
CA GLY A 20 -5.16 -5.12 15.94
C GLY A 20 -4.31 -3.87 15.65
N ASP A 21 -3.07 -4.05 15.15
CA ASP A 21 -2.22 -2.91 14.80
C ASP A 21 -2.83 -2.19 13.58
N PRO A 22 -3.24 -0.92 13.71
CA PRO A 22 -3.85 -0.16 12.61
C PRO A 22 -2.92 -0.02 11.40
N LYS A 23 -1.61 -0.26 11.55
CA LYS A 23 -0.65 -0.22 10.43
C LYS A 23 -0.76 -1.40 9.50
N GLU A 24 -1.25 -2.56 9.95
CA GLU A 24 -1.36 -3.77 9.13
C GLU A 24 -2.36 -3.57 7.98
N ASN A 25 -3.45 -2.84 8.22
CA ASN A 25 -4.50 -2.57 7.22
C ASN A 25 -4.35 -1.23 6.50
N ALA A 26 -3.42 -0.36 6.94
CA ALA A 26 -3.31 1.02 6.48
C ALA A 26 -3.14 1.15 4.96
N VAL A 27 -2.46 0.20 4.30
CA VAL A 27 -2.31 0.20 2.83
C VAL A 27 -3.65 -0.05 2.14
N ALA A 28 -4.40 -1.06 2.59
CA ALA A 28 -5.69 -1.40 2.02
C ALA A 28 -6.72 -0.29 2.27
N GLU A 29 -6.74 0.28 3.47
CA GLU A 29 -7.61 1.42 3.82
C GLU A 29 -7.35 2.62 2.93
N ARG A 30 -6.07 2.95 2.71
CA ARG A 30 -5.70 4.06 1.83
C ARG A 30 -6.18 3.84 0.40
N VAL A 31 -5.97 2.64 -0.16
CA VAL A 31 -6.44 2.31 -1.51
C VAL A 31 -7.96 2.40 -1.57
N ASN A 32 -8.67 1.77 -0.63
CA ASN A 32 -10.13 1.80 -0.58
C ASN A 32 -10.69 3.23 -0.43
N GLY A 33 -10.04 4.07 0.37
CA GLY A 33 -10.38 5.48 0.52
C GLY A 33 -10.30 6.23 -0.82
N ILE A 34 -9.18 6.07 -1.53
CA ILE A 34 -8.98 6.67 -2.86
C ILE A 34 -10.06 6.19 -3.85
N LEU A 35 -10.31 4.88 -3.93
CA LEU A 35 -11.29 4.33 -4.88
C LEU A 35 -12.70 4.87 -4.61
N LYS A 36 -13.07 4.96 -3.32
CA LYS A 36 -14.38 5.48 -2.90
C LYS A 36 -14.52 6.97 -3.17
N GLU A 37 -13.56 7.77 -2.73
CA GLU A 37 -13.64 9.23 -2.78
C GLU A 37 -13.59 9.79 -4.21
N GLU A 38 -12.76 9.18 -5.07
CA GLU A 38 -12.56 9.69 -6.42
C GLU A 38 -13.59 9.17 -7.44
N TRP A 39 -14.11 7.95 -7.26
CA TRP A 39 -15.04 7.34 -8.20
C TRP A 39 -16.39 7.00 -7.56
N LEU A 40 -16.42 6.04 -6.61
CA LEU A 40 -17.69 5.44 -6.18
C LEU A 40 -18.65 6.45 -5.53
N ASN A 41 -18.14 7.41 -4.75
CA ASN A 41 -18.98 8.42 -4.09
C ASN A 41 -19.54 9.47 -5.07
N ARG A 42 -19.08 9.48 -6.33
CA ARG A 42 -19.51 10.42 -7.37
C ARG A 42 -20.51 9.80 -8.35
N GLU A 43 -20.82 8.52 -8.17
CA GLU A 43 -21.67 7.75 -9.06
C GLU A 43 -22.85 7.15 -8.29
N THR A 44 -23.99 7.01 -8.96
CA THR A 44 -25.13 6.25 -8.42
C THR A 44 -25.04 4.83 -8.94
N ILE A 45 -24.90 3.87 -8.02
CA ILE A 45 -24.88 2.44 -8.33
C ILE A 45 -26.24 1.87 -7.94
N GLU A 46 -26.97 1.38 -8.93
CA GLU A 46 -28.36 0.91 -8.79
C GLU A 46 -28.44 -0.59 -8.50
N SER A 47 -27.37 -1.35 -8.80
CA SER A 47 -27.33 -2.79 -8.56
C SER A 47 -25.94 -3.29 -8.14
N LEU A 48 -25.91 -4.45 -7.47
CA LEU A 48 -24.65 -5.11 -7.12
C LEU A 48 -23.85 -5.55 -8.34
N GLU A 49 -24.53 -5.89 -9.45
CA GLU A 49 -23.88 -6.26 -10.70
C GLU A 49 -23.15 -5.07 -11.31
N GLN A 50 -23.86 -3.94 -11.46
CA GLN A 50 -23.28 -2.69 -11.93
C GLN A 50 -22.11 -2.25 -11.03
N GLY A 51 -22.27 -2.38 -9.71
CA GLY A 51 -21.20 -2.07 -8.76
C GLY A 51 -19.95 -2.94 -8.96
N ARG A 52 -20.11 -4.23 -9.24
CA ARG A 52 -18.98 -5.13 -9.52
C ARG A 52 -18.24 -4.77 -10.79
N GLU A 53 -18.97 -4.52 -11.87
CA GLU A 53 -18.40 -4.08 -13.14
C GLU A 53 -17.63 -2.77 -12.96
N ARG A 54 -18.27 -1.80 -12.28
CA ARG A 54 -17.67 -0.50 -12.07
C ARG A 54 -16.42 -0.54 -11.21
N ILE A 55 -16.42 -1.35 -10.14
CA ILE A 55 -15.23 -1.58 -9.32
C ILE A 55 -14.10 -2.20 -10.15
N ALA A 56 -14.40 -3.18 -11.01
CA ALA A 56 -13.38 -3.78 -11.87
C ALA A 56 -12.74 -2.76 -12.82
N GLU A 57 -13.54 -1.87 -13.41
CA GLU A 57 -13.04 -0.76 -14.24
C GLU A 57 -12.16 0.20 -13.44
N ILE A 58 -12.62 0.63 -12.26
CA ILE A 58 -11.89 1.56 -11.38
C ILE A 58 -10.55 0.95 -10.97
N ILE A 59 -10.51 -0.33 -10.59
CA ILE A 59 -9.26 -1.03 -10.26
C ILE A 59 -8.34 -1.07 -11.48
N GLY A 60 -8.87 -1.34 -12.67
CA GLY A 60 -8.11 -1.30 -13.92
C GLY A 60 -7.49 0.09 -14.19
N LEU A 61 -8.27 1.16 -13.99
CA LEU A 61 -7.79 2.54 -14.12
C LEU A 61 -6.71 2.87 -13.09
N TYR A 62 -6.93 2.51 -11.83
CA TYR A 62 -5.95 2.73 -10.77
C TYR A 62 -4.62 2.04 -11.09
N ASN A 63 -4.65 0.77 -11.47
CA ASN A 63 -3.44 -0.01 -11.71
C ASN A 63 -2.68 0.39 -12.98
N LYS A 64 -3.37 0.85 -14.03
CA LYS A 64 -2.79 1.06 -15.37
C LYS A 64 -2.64 2.51 -15.79
N ARG A 65 -3.33 3.44 -15.14
CA ARG A 65 -3.39 4.85 -15.59
C ARG A 65 -2.99 5.85 -14.53
N ARG A 66 -2.92 5.47 -13.25
CA ARG A 66 -2.59 6.39 -12.16
C ARG A 66 -1.09 6.38 -11.86
N PRO A 67 -0.32 7.39 -12.29
CA PRO A 67 1.06 7.54 -11.84
C PRO A 67 1.11 7.94 -10.37
N HIS A 68 2.02 7.35 -9.58
CA HIS A 68 2.19 7.71 -8.18
C HIS A 68 3.51 8.45 -7.94
N LEU A 69 3.46 9.55 -7.19
CA LEU A 69 4.71 10.26 -6.85
C LEU A 69 5.68 9.36 -6.04
N SER A 70 5.14 8.47 -5.21
CA SER A 70 5.91 7.60 -4.32
C SER A 70 6.77 6.55 -5.04
N ASN A 71 6.44 6.20 -6.28
CA ASN A 71 7.16 5.20 -7.09
C ASN A 71 7.76 5.83 -8.35
N SER A 72 8.21 7.08 -8.29
CA SER A 72 8.83 7.79 -9.42
C SER A 72 7.88 8.03 -10.61
N TYR A 73 6.61 8.31 -10.33
CA TYR A 73 5.53 8.53 -11.31
C TYR A 73 5.17 7.31 -12.16
N LEU A 74 5.43 6.10 -11.64
CA LEU A 74 5.01 4.87 -12.26
C LEU A 74 3.57 4.53 -11.87
N THR A 75 2.88 3.81 -12.73
CA THR A 75 1.63 3.15 -12.37
C THR A 75 1.90 1.94 -11.47
N PRO A 76 0.91 1.46 -10.70
CA PRO A 76 1.08 0.25 -9.90
C PRO A 76 1.50 -0.97 -10.74
N GLU A 77 0.97 -1.13 -11.95
CA GLU A 77 1.33 -2.22 -12.87
C GLU A 77 2.80 -2.11 -13.33
N GLU A 78 3.25 -0.91 -13.73
CA GLU A 78 4.64 -0.69 -14.12
C GLU A 78 5.61 -0.90 -12.96
N ALA A 79 5.27 -0.41 -11.76
CA ALA A 79 6.10 -0.59 -10.57
C ALA A 79 6.17 -2.06 -10.14
N HIS A 80 5.10 -2.83 -10.32
CA HIS A 80 5.08 -4.27 -10.07
C HIS A 80 5.97 -5.05 -11.06
N GLY A 81 5.98 -4.64 -12.33
CA GLY A 81 6.83 -5.26 -13.36
C GLY A 81 8.31 -4.93 -13.25
N GLN A 82 8.69 -3.93 -12.45
CA GLN A 82 10.09 -3.59 -12.24
C GLN A 82 10.78 -4.54 -11.26
N SER A 83 12.02 -4.90 -11.59
CA SER A 83 12.89 -5.69 -10.73
C SER A 83 13.92 -4.78 -10.05
N GLY A 84 14.13 -4.96 -8.75
CA GLY A 84 15.11 -4.20 -7.96
C GLY A 84 14.49 -3.33 -6.86
N ILE A 85 15.30 -2.47 -6.24
CA ILE A 85 14.86 -1.61 -5.14
C ILE A 85 14.23 -0.34 -5.73
N LEU A 86 12.93 -0.16 -5.52
CA LEU A 86 12.26 1.11 -5.81
C LEU A 86 12.80 2.19 -4.87
N LYS A 87 13.34 3.27 -5.45
CA LYS A 87 13.85 4.40 -4.67
C LYS A 87 12.70 5.06 -3.91
N ARG A 88 12.84 5.12 -2.58
CA ARG A 88 11.90 5.79 -1.70
C ARG A 88 11.89 7.30 -1.98
N GLN A 89 10.74 7.85 -2.36
CA GLN A 89 10.60 9.27 -2.69
C GLN A 89 10.17 10.15 -1.50
N TRP A 90 9.85 9.55 -0.35
CA TRP A 90 9.44 10.29 0.85
C TRP A 90 10.55 10.38 1.91
N LYS A 91 10.60 11.52 2.62
CA LYS A 91 11.50 11.73 3.75
C LYS A 91 10.86 11.22 5.04
N THR A 92 11.61 10.47 5.85
CA THR A 92 11.20 10.20 7.24
C THR A 92 11.73 11.34 8.09
N TYR A 93 10.85 12.03 8.82
CA TYR A 93 11.24 13.14 9.69
C TYR A 93 11.66 12.69 11.10
N TYR A 94 11.31 11.47 11.49
CA TYR A 94 11.74 10.87 12.75
C TYR A 94 13.14 10.27 12.59
N LYS A 95 14.13 10.84 13.30
CA LYS A 95 15.49 10.30 13.41
C LYS A 95 15.46 9.09 14.36
N ASN A 96 16.15 8.00 14.02
CA ASN A 96 16.36 6.91 14.97
C ASN A 96 17.17 7.45 16.16
N LYS A 97 16.83 7.03 17.40
CA LYS A 97 17.63 7.37 18.59
C LYS A 97 19.12 7.01 18.40
N GLN A 98 19.42 5.92 17.69
CA GLN A 98 20.78 5.50 17.36
C GLN A 98 21.58 6.53 16.52
N ASP A 99 20.91 7.29 15.66
CA ASP A 99 21.55 8.31 14.80
C ASP A 99 21.80 9.62 15.56
N MET A 100 21.09 9.85 16.67
CA MET A 100 21.34 11.00 17.56
C MET A 100 22.68 10.85 18.30
N TYR A 101 22.99 9.64 18.77
CA TYR A 101 24.21 9.37 19.54
C TYR A 101 25.47 9.13 18.69
N LYS A 102 25.33 8.99 17.36
CA LYS A 102 26.49 8.88 16.45
C LYS A 102 27.14 10.22 16.10
N ASN A 103 26.48 11.34 16.38
CA ASN A 103 26.98 12.69 16.04
C ASN A 103 27.67 13.41 17.22
N GLU A 104 27.74 12.79 18.41
CA GLU A 104 28.36 13.39 19.61
C GLU A 104 29.81 12.90 19.87
N GLU A 105 30.30 11.87 19.15
CA GLU A 105 31.65 11.32 19.35
C GLU A 105 32.71 11.77 18.33
N GLU A 106 32.37 12.55 17.29
CA GLU A 106 33.33 13.08 16.30
C GLU A 106 33.83 14.51 16.62
N GLY A 107 33.94 14.87 17.90
CA GLY A 107 34.41 16.20 18.27
C GLY A 107 34.96 16.34 19.68
N VAL A 108 36.16 15.83 19.94
CA VAL A 108 37.04 16.42 20.97
C VAL A 108 38.48 16.57 20.44
N SER A 109 38.99 17.81 20.62
CA SER A 109 40.36 18.36 20.54
C SER A 109 40.47 19.44 19.45
N LEU A 110 40.69 20.73 19.74
CA LEU A 110 41.33 21.41 20.89
C LEU A 110 40.37 22.21 21.78
#